data_AF-A0A8J6BEP6-F1
#
_entry.id   AF-A0A8J6BEP6-F1
#
_cell.length_a   1.000
_cell.length_b   1.000
_cell.length_c   1.000
_cell.angle_alpha   90.00
_cell.angle_beta   90.00
_cell.angle_gamma   90.00
#
_symmetry.space_group_name_H-M   'P 1'
#
loop_
_entity.id
_entity.type
_entity.pdbx_description
1 polymer ?
#
loop_
_entity_poly.entity_id
_entity_poly.type
_entity_poly.pdbx_seq_one_letter_code
_entity_poly.pdbx_strand_id
1 'polypeptide(L)'
;MWYQRRRSGGGGIRTTGVLAMATMVQWHCRSRMIAGANFYIVGRDPAGMPHPETKEDLYEPTHGGKVLSMAPGLTSVEIIPFRVAAYNTKSKSMAFYDRERHSEFDFISGTRMRKLAREGENPPDGFMAPKAWKVLTDYYCSLEKNC
;
A
#
# COMPACT_ATOMS: atom_id res chain seq x y z
N MET A 1 23.39 -1.72 -0.38
CA MET A 1 23.34 -2.13 1.04
C MET A 1 23.85 -0.94 1.85
N TRP A 2 22.96 -0.06 2.32
CA TRP A 2 23.38 1.09 3.13
C TRP A 2 23.74 0.57 4.52
N TYR A 3 25.04 0.31 4.70
CA TYR A 3 25.65 0.01 5.99
C TYR A 3 25.76 1.33 6.75
N GLN A 4 24.96 1.50 7.80
CA GLN A 4 25.11 2.62 8.72
C GLN A 4 26.34 2.33 9.59
N ARG A 5 27.47 2.98 9.26
CA ARG A 5 28.73 2.88 10.00
C ARG A 5 28.50 3.30 11.46
N ARG A 6 28.62 2.34 12.37
CA ARG A 6 28.62 2.56 13.83
C ARG A 6 29.68 3.61 14.19
N ARG A 7 29.29 4.68 14.89
CA ARG A 7 30.17 5.32 15.88
C ARG A 7 29.87 4.67 17.22
N SER A 8 30.92 4.09 17.80
CA SER A 8 30.90 3.39 19.08
C SER A 8 30.58 4.33 20.24
N GLY A 9 29.64 3.95 21.10
CA GLY A 9 29.34 4.66 22.35
C GLY A 9 28.04 4.21 22.97
N GLY A 10 28.12 3.21 23.86
CA GLY A 10 27.20 2.85 24.97
C GLY A 10 25.68 3.10 24.86
N GLY A 11 24.92 2.00 24.99
CA GLY A 11 23.62 2.02 25.67
C GLY A 11 22.37 1.88 24.78
N GLY A 12 21.82 0.66 24.74
CA GLY A 12 20.44 0.39 24.34
C GLY A 12 20.24 0.08 22.86
N ILE A 13 19.91 -1.19 22.55
CA ILE A 13 19.28 -1.54 21.28
C ILE A 13 17.88 -0.94 21.30
N ARG A 14 17.73 0.29 20.81
CA ARG A 14 16.44 0.81 20.38
C ARG A 14 16.20 0.28 18.98
N THR A 15 15.30 -0.69 18.84
CA THR A 15 14.68 -1.01 17.56
C THR A 15 13.77 0.16 17.16
N THR A 16 14.34 1.28 16.73
CA THR A 16 13.58 2.30 15.99
C THR A 16 13.40 1.74 14.57
N GLY A 17 12.24 1.12 14.36
CA GLY A 17 11.82 0.57 13.07
C GLY A 17 11.94 1.62 11.98
N VAL A 18 12.65 1.29 10.91
CA VAL A 18 12.89 2.16 9.76
C VAL A 18 11.59 2.22 8.94
N LEU A 19 10.66 3.07 9.36
CA LEU A 19 9.55 3.55 8.55
C LEU A 19 9.89 4.98 8.12
N ALA A 20 10.63 5.06 7.02
CA ALA A 20 10.74 6.28 6.25
C ALA A 20 10.24 5.92 4.84
N MET A 21 8.99 6.27 4.53
CA MET A 21 8.31 5.99 3.26
C MET A 21 9.17 6.29 2.02
N ALA A 22 9.85 7.43 2.00
CA ALA A 22 10.78 7.82 0.93
C ALA A 22 11.95 6.84 0.75
N THR A 23 12.52 6.34 1.85
CA THR A 23 13.61 5.37 1.84
C THR A 23 13.11 3.97 1.49
N MET A 24 11.94 3.58 2.02
CA MET A 24 11.36 2.26 1.81
C MET A 24 10.90 2.07 0.37
N VAL A 25 10.25 3.07 -0.24
CA VAL A 25 9.80 2.96 -1.64
C VAL A 25 10.99 2.87 -2.60
N GLN A 26 12.06 3.62 -2.36
CA GLN A 26 13.30 3.53 -3.14
C GLN A 26 13.97 2.17 -2.98
N TRP A 27 14.03 1.65 -1.75
CA TRP A 27 14.53 0.30 -1.49
C TRP A 27 13.73 -0.77 -2.24
N HIS A 28 12.39 -0.67 -2.21
CA HIS A 28 11.53 -1.56 -2.95
C HIS A 28 11.82 -1.51 -4.44
N CYS A 29 11.88 -0.32 -5.03
CA CYS A 29 12.16 -0.12 -6.45
C CYS A 29 13.54 -0.67 -6.84
N ARG A 30 14.59 -0.30 -6.09
CA ARG A 30 15.97 -0.75 -6.34
C ARG A 30 16.09 -2.28 -6.30
N SER A 31 15.38 -2.93 -5.37
CA SER A 31 15.39 -4.39 -5.24
C SER A 31 14.84 -5.08 -6.48
N ARG A 32 13.74 -4.56 -7.06
CA ARG A 32 13.14 -5.14 -8.28
C ARG A 32 13.99 -4.85 -9.52
N MET A 33 14.58 -3.66 -9.59
CA MET A 33 15.53 -3.33 -10.65
C MET A 33 16.74 -4.28 -10.66
N ILE A 34 17.31 -4.59 -9.50
CA ILE A 34 18.40 -5.59 -9.39
C ILE A 34 17.91 -6.99 -9.79
N ALA A 35 16.65 -7.32 -9.52
CA ALA A 35 16.03 -8.57 -9.98
C ALA A 35 15.67 -8.58 -11.48
N GLY A 36 16.02 -7.53 -12.23
CA GLY A 36 15.84 -7.46 -13.69
C GLY A 36 14.54 -6.80 -14.15
N ALA A 37 13.78 -6.15 -13.27
CA ALA A 37 12.58 -5.42 -13.68
C ALA A 37 12.92 -4.16 -14.49
N ASN A 38 12.34 -4.02 -15.68
CA ASN A 38 12.46 -2.83 -16.51
C ASN A 38 11.45 -1.73 -16.15
N PHE A 39 10.33 -2.09 -15.52
CA PHE A 39 9.26 -1.18 -15.14
C PHE A 39 8.89 -1.37 -13.66
N TYR A 40 8.58 -0.28 -12.98
CA TYR A 40 8.15 -0.30 -11.58
C TYR A 40 6.87 0.53 -11.40
N ILE A 41 5.78 -0.15 -11.05
CA ILE A 41 4.48 0.46 -10.80
C ILE A 41 4.48 1.10 -9.40
N VAL A 42 4.04 2.36 -9.33
CA VAL A 42 3.86 3.06 -8.06
C VAL A 42 2.48 3.73 -8.00
N GLY A 43 1.74 3.46 -6.92
CA GLY A 43 0.42 4.04 -6.68
C GLY A 43 0.42 5.16 -5.64
N ARG A 44 -0.76 5.44 -5.08
CA ARG A 44 -0.99 6.36 -3.96
C ARG A 44 -0.40 5.81 -2.66
N ASP A 45 0.32 6.66 -1.93
CA ASP A 45 0.90 6.40 -0.61
C ASP A 45 1.69 5.07 -0.49
N PRO A 46 2.71 4.85 -1.34
CA PRO A 46 3.41 3.57 -1.37
C PRO A 46 4.25 3.38 -0.10
N ALA A 47 4.06 2.27 0.60
CA ALA A 47 4.66 1.99 1.91
C ALA A 47 4.28 3.00 3.02
N GLY A 48 3.18 3.74 2.84
CA GLY A 48 2.62 4.58 3.88
C GLY A 48 1.78 3.81 4.90
N MET A 49 1.49 4.48 6.00
CA MET A 49 0.60 4.00 7.05
C MET A 49 0.01 5.17 7.82
N PRO A 50 -1.13 5.01 8.51
CA PRO A 50 -1.66 6.03 9.39
C PRO A 50 -0.72 6.31 10.56
N HIS A 51 -0.63 7.58 10.97
CA HIS A 51 0.05 8.01 12.17
C HIS A 51 -0.59 7.33 13.40
N PRO A 52 0.20 6.78 14.34
CA PRO A 52 -0.32 5.98 15.45
C PRO A 52 -1.28 6.75 16.37
N GLU A 53 -1.04 8.04 16.58
CA GLU A 53 -1.86 8.91 17.44
C GLU A 53 -2.98 9.63 16.65
N THR A 54 -2.63 10.45 15.66
CA THR A 54 -3.61 11.26 14.91
C THR A 54 -4.47 10.49 13.93
N LYS A 55 -4.09 9.26 13.54
CA LYS A 55 -4.74 8.41 12.52
C LYS A 55 -4.80 8.98 11.10
N GLU A 56 -4.26 10.18 10.89
CA GLU A 56 -4.02 10.77 9.57
C GLU A 56 -2.90 10.02 8.84
N ASP A 57 -2.82 10.15 7.51
CA ASP A 57 -1.70 9.57 6.76
C ASP A 57 -0.37 10.15 7.26
N LEU A 58 0.61 9.28 7.55
CA LEU A 58 1.93 9.71 8.03
C LEU A 58 2.74 10.47 6.98
N TYR A 59 2.41 10.27 5.70
CA TYR A 59 3.09 10.87 4.57
C TYR A 59 2.09 11.46 3.59
N GLU A 60 2.52 12.47 2.83
CA GLU A 60 1.70 12.98 1.75
C GLU A 60 1.60 11.91 0.63
N PRO A 61 0.37 11.57 0.17
CA PRO A 61 0.16 10.37 -0.65
C PRO A 61 0.83 10.37 -2.04
N THR A 62 1.27 11.52 -2.55
CA THR A 62 1.95 11.65 -3.85
C THR A 62 3.47 11.66 -3.73
N HIS A 63 4.02 11.85 -2.52
CA HIS A 63 5.46 11.96 -2.29
C HIS A 63 6.23 10.75 -2.79
N GLY A 64 5.69 9.54 -2.63
CA GLY A 64 6.42 8.34 -3.06
C GLY A 64 6.68 8.25 -4.56
N GLY A 65 5.69 8.57 -5.38
CA GLY A 65 5.87 8.64 -6.83
C GLY A 65 6.87 9.73 -7.21
N LYS A 66 6.73 10.93 -6.64
CA LYS A 66 7.64 12.06 -6.89
C LYS A 66 9.09 11.75 -6.51
N VAL A 67 9.30 11.16 -5.33
CA VAL A 67 10.63 10.79 -4.83
C VAL A 67 11.27 9.73 -5.72
N LEU A 68 10.52 8.71 -6.16
CA LEU A 68 11.06 7.69 -7.08
C LEU A 68 11.49 8.29 -8.42
N SER A 69 10.70 9.20 -9.01
CA SER A 69 11.02 9.84 -10.28
C SER A 69 12.30 10.69 -10.24
N MET A 70 12.72 11.14 -9.05
CA MET A 70 13.91 11.97 -8.85
C MET A 70 15.06 11.22 -8.15
N ALA A 71 14.88 9.94 -7.82
CA ALA A 71 15.85 9.20 -7.00
C ALA A 71 17.09 8.82 -7.82
N PRO A 72 18.30 9.16 -7.34
CA PRO A 72 19.54 8.79 -8.04
C PRO A 72 19.75 7.27 -8.01
N GLY A 73 20.30 6.73 -9.10
CA GLY A 73 20.66 5.32 -9.18
C GLY A 73 19.51 4.35 -9.49
N LEU A 74 18.36 4.85 -9.93
CA LEU A 74 17.27 4.05 -10.52
C LEU A 74 17.26 4.15 -12.05
N THR A 75 18.44 4.06 -12.69
CA THR A 75 18.61 4.37 -14.11
C THR A 75 18.18 3.27 -15.08
N SER A 76 18.03 2.03 -14.60
CA SER A 76 17.67 0.87 -15.43
C SER A 76 16.25 0.38 -15.20
N VAL A 77 15.38 1.23 -14.63
CA VAL A 77 13.96 0.95 -14.41
C VAL A 77 13.14 2.20 -14.71
N GLU A 78 12.04 2.05 -15.44
CA GLU A 78 11.08 3.11 -15.70
C GLU A 78 9.98 3.10 -14.63
N ILE A 79 9.72 4.26 -14.02
CA ILE A 79 8.69 4.40 -12.99
C ILE A 79 7.35 4.68 -13.67
N ILE A 80 6.34 3.84 -13.42
CA ILE A 80 4.99 3.99 -13.95
C ILE A 80 4.05 4.42 -12.83
N PRO A 81 3.73 5.73 -12.71
CA PRO A 81 2.86 6.24 -11.65
C PRO A 81 1.38 6.03 -11.99
N PHE A 82 0.61 5.62 -10.99
CA PHE A 82 -0.84 5.49 -11.06
C PHE A 82 -1.52 6.37 -10.02
N ARG A 83 -2.66 6.95 -10.41
CA ARG A 83 -3.59 7.61 -9.48
C ARG A 83 -4.34 6.56 -8.67
N VAL A 84 -4.97 6.98 -7.58
CA VAL A 84 -5.77 6.08 -6.74
C VAL A 84 -6.91 5.47 -7.57
N ALA A 85 -7.11 4.16 -7.42
CA ALA A 85 -8.25 3.44 -7.97
C ALA A 85 -9.21 3.08 -6.83
N ALA A 86 -10.50 3.19 -7.09
CA ALA A 86 -11.57 2.88 -6.15
C ALA A 86 -12.72 2.16 -6.88
N TYR A 87 -13.63 1.57 -6.13
CA TYR A 87 -14.76 0.85 -6.72
C TYR A 87 -15.79 1.86 -7.23
N ASN A 88 -16.01 1.93 -8.54
CA ASN A 88 -17.06 2.78 -9.08
C ASN A 88 -18.39 2.02 -9.04
N THR A 89 -19.35 2.57 -8.29
CA THR A 89 -20.66 1.98 -8.04
C THR A 89 -21.58 2.02 -9.27
N LYS A 90 -21.36 2.95 -10.21
CA LYS A 90 -22.11 3.06 -11.46
C LYS A 90 -21.66 2.02 -12.49
N SER A 91 -20.35 1.88 -12.69
CA SER A 91 -19.78 0.89 -13.62
C SER A 91 -19.64 -0.51 -13.02
N LYS A 92 -19.81 -0.63 -11.69
CA LYS A 92 -19.63 -1.87 -10.93
C LYS A 92 -18.25 -2.49 -11.14
N SER A 93 -17.21 -1.66 -11.13
CA SER A 93 -15.84 -2.08 -11.41
C SER A 93 -14.82 -1.17 -10.75
N MET A 94 -13.59 -1.65 -10.57
CA MET A 94 -12.46 -0.80 -10.18
C MET A 94 -12.13 0.20 -11.29
N ALA A 95 -12.04 1.48 -10.94
CA ALA A 95 -11.71 2.56 -11.88
C ALA A 95 -10.82 3.61 -11.20
N PHE A 96 -10.12 4.42 -11.99
CA PHE A 96 -9.38 5.56 -11.45
C PHE A 96 -10.33 6.57 -10.84
N TYR A 97 -10.03 6.97 -9.61
CA TYR A 97 -10.82 7.90 -8.86
C TYR A 97 -10.86 9.28 -9.53
N ASP A 98 -12.06 9.84 -9.56
CA ASP A 98 -12.36 11.16 -10.09
C ASP A 98 -12.98 12.02 -8.98
N ARG A 99 -12.37 13.17 -8.69
CA ARG A 99 -12.80 14.06 -7.61
C ARG A 99 -14.16 14.70 -7.91
N GLU A 100 -14.45 14.98 -9.19
CA GLU A 100 -15.70 15.61 -9.60
C GLU A 100 -16.90 14.66 -9.43
N ARG A 101 -16.62 13.35 -9.51
CA ARG A 101 -17.62 12.28 -9.38
C ARG A 101 -17.44 11.48 -8.10
N HIS A 102 -17.00 12.12 -7.01
CA HIS A 102 -16.68 11.46 -5.74
C HIS A 102 -17.79 10.51 -5.24
N SER A 103 -19.05 10.92 -5.38
CA SER A 103 -20.22 10.14 -4.96
C SER A 103 -20.40 8.82 -5.71
N GLU A 104 -19.76 8.64 -6.87
CA GLU A 104 -19.79 7.38 -7.62
C GLU A 104 -18.78 6.36 -7.10
N PHE A 105 -17.83 6.74 -6.26
CA PHE A 105 -16.73 5.88 -5.82
C PHE A 105 -16.86 5.43 -4.37
N ASP A 106 -16.71 4.12 -4.15
CA ASP A 106 -16.65 3.50 -2.84
C ASP A 106 -15.21 3.07 -2.50
N PHE A 107 -14.72 3.53 -1.35
CA PHE A 107 -13.40 3.20 -0.83
C PHE A 107 -13.49 2.05 0.19
N ILE A 108 -13.18 0.84 -0.27
CA ILE A 108 -13.23 -0.35 0.57
C ILE A 108 -11.84 -0.57 1.21
N SER A 109 -11.68 -0.13 2.46
CA SER A 109 -10.43 -0.26 3.22
C SER A 109 -10.21 -1.69 3.73
N GLY A 110 -8.97 -2.01 4.11
CA GLY A 110 -8.65 -3.30 4.75
C GLY A 110 -9.43 -3.57 6.03
N THR A 111 -9.72 -2.52 6.82
CA THR A 111 -10.58 -2.63 8.01
C THR A 111 -12.01 -2.99 7.63
N ARG A 112 -12.56 -2.38 6.56
CA ARG A 112 -13.89 -2.73 6.05
C ARG A 112 -13.93 -4.14 5.47
N MET A 113 -12.90 -4.56 4.72
CA MET A 113 -12.79 -5.95 4.25
C MET A 113 -12.82 -6.95 5.41
N ARG A 114 -12.05 -6.70 6.47
CA ARG A 114 -12.08 -7.54 7.68
C ARG A 114 -13.46 -7.56 8.32
N LYS A 115 -14.17 -6.42 8.37
CA LYS A 115 -15.53 -6.36 8.91
C LYS A 115 -16.49 -7.22 8.08
N LEU A 116 -16.53 -7.03 6.77
CA LEU A 116 -17.37 -7.80 5.85
C LEU A 116 -17.13 -9.30 5.97
N ALA A 117 -15.86 -9.72 5.96
CA ALA A 117 -15.49 -11.13 6.07
C ALA A 117 -15.98 -11.77 7.38
N ARG A 118 -15.94 -11.03 8.50
CA ARG A 118 -16.43 -11.50 9.80
C ARG A 118 -17.94 -11.56 9.91
N GLU A 119 -18.64 -10.64 9.25
CA GLU A 119 -20.10 -10.59 9.22
C GLU A 119 -20.68 -11.57 8.19
N GLY A 120 -19.83 -12.32 7.46
CA GLY A 120 -20.26 -13.23 6.40
C GLY A 120 -20.77 -12.50 5.15
N GLU A 121 -20.47 -11.20 5.03
CA GLU A 121 -20.87 -10.36 3.91
C GLU A 121 -19.82 -10.41 2.78
N ASN A 122 -20.28 -10.24 1.54
CA ASN A 122 -19.39 -10.14 0.38
C ASN A 122 -19.16 -8.67 0.01
N PRO A 123 -17.95 -8.31 -0.48
CA PRO A 123 -17.76 -7.01 -1.09
C PRO A 123 -18.61 -6.89 -2.37
N PRO A 124 -18.80 -5.68 -2.89
CA PRO A 124 -19.48 -5.47 -4.16
C PRO A 124 -18.86 -6.31 -5.29
N ASP A 125 -19.72 -6.80 -6.19
CA ASP A 125 -19.28 -7.56 -7.35
C ASP A 125 -18.29 -6.75 -8.20
N GLY A 126 -17.25 -7.40 -8.72
CA GLY A 126 -16.18 -6.73 -9.46
C GLY A 126 -15.11 -6.02 -8.60
N PHE A 127 -15.23 -5.99 -7.26
CA PHE A 127 -14.17 -5.49 -6.38
C PHE A 127 -12.98 -6.47 -6.27
N MET A 128 -13.27 -7.76 -6.09
CA MET A 128 -12.26 -8.81 -5.93
C MET A 128 -12.75 -10.12 -6.53
N ALA A 129 -11.83 -10.91 -7.09
CA ALA A 129 -12.16 -12.23 -7.61
C ALA A 129 -12.76 -13.12 -6.49
N PRO A 130 -13.90 -13.81 -6.71
CA PRO A 130 -14.58 -14.58 -5.67
C PRO A 130 -13.71 -15.64 -4.99
N LYS A 131 -12.81 -16.28 -5.74
CA LYS A 131 -11.85 -17.26 -5.18
C LYS A 131 -10.85 -16.61 -4.21
N ALA A 132 -10.40 -15.39 -4.51
CA ALA A 132 -9.50 -14.66 -3.63
C ALA A 132 -10.24 -14.17 -2.38
N TRP A 133 -11.49 -13.72 -2.53
CA TRP A 133 -12.33 -13.35 -1.40
C TRP A 133 -12.54 -14.53 -0.44
N LYS A 134 -12.80 -15.74 -0.97
CA LYS A 134 -12.91 -16.95 -0.15
C LYS A 134 -11.67 -17.20 0.70
N VAL A 135 -10.47 -17.00 0.15
CA VAL A 135 -9.22 -17.13 0.93
C VAL A 135 -9.17 -16.12 2.08
N LEU A 136 -9.63 -14.89 1.86
CA LEU A 136 -9.69 -13.87 2.93
C LEU A 136 -10.73 -14.22 3.99
N THR A 137 -11.92 -14.69 3.60
CA THR A 137 -12.95 -15.10 4.56
C THR A 137 -12.47 -16.28 5.41
N ASP A 138 -11.87 -17.29 4.78
CA ASP A 138 -11.34 -18.47 5.49
C ASP A 138 -10.24 -18.04 6.49
N TYR A 139 -9.36 -17.12 6.09
CA TYR A 139 -8.36 -16.55 6.99
C TYR A 139 -8.99 -15.80 8.17
N TYR A 140 -9.92 -14.88 7.92
CA TYR A 140 -10.52 -14.09 9.01
C TYR A 140 -11.40 -14.93 9.93
N CYS A 141 -12.10 -15.92 9.40
CA CYS A 141 -12.81 -16.91 10.19
C CYS A 141 -11.85 -17.74 11.06
N SER A 142 -10.64 -18.09 10.59
CA SER A 142 -9.67 -18.81 11.43
C SER A 142 -9.14 -18.00 12.63
N LEU A 143 -9.16 -16.66 12.54
CA LEU A 143 -8.71 -15.78 13.62
C LEU A 143 -9.76 -15.62 14.73
N GLU A 144 -11.03 -15.81 14.41
CA GLU A 144 -12.12 -15.73 15.36
C GLU A 144 -12.60 -17.14 15.68
N LYS A 145 -12.58 -17.55 16.95
CA LYS A 145 -12.92 -18.94 17.34
C LYS A 145 -14.38 -19.35 17.04
N ASN A 146 -15.19 -18.48 16.41
CA ASN A 146 -16.64 -18.60 16.25
C ASN A 146 -17.14 -18.23 14.83
N CYS A 147 -16.38 -18.54 13.78
CA CYS A 147 -16.99 -18.97 12.52
C CYS A 147 -17.13 -20.51 12.57
#